data_AF-A0A921KBS5-F1
#
_entry.id   AF-A0A921KBS5-F1
#
_cell.length_a   1.000
_cell.length_b   1.000
_cell.length_c   1.000
_cell.angle_alpha   90.00
_cell.angle_beta   90.00
_cell.angle_gamma   90.00
#
_symmetry.space_group_name_H-M   'P 1'
#
loop_
_entity.id
_entity.type
_entity.pdbx_description
1 polymer ?
#
loop_
_entity_poly.entity_id
_entity_poly.type
_entity_poly.pdbx_seq_one_letter_code
_entity_poly.pdbx_strand_id
1 'polypeptide(L)'
;MRQIGTALARQLTSQDVVLLSGPLGAGKTTFAQGIGKGLGIDEPIVSPTFTIARELDGHFASGASAHLVHVDAYRIGGVMHAPGNDTMGALMDELESLGLDEELEDPSEGTVVLMEWGEHMAGILADTRLEVHIHRSEGNDEEENSTELSADGERVVSIVGVGWGERFDNLKRALQEVSD
;
A
#
# COMPACT_ATOMS: atom_id res chain seq x y z
N MET A 1 1.48 8.30 -10.53
CA MET A 1 1.17 7.75 -9.19
C MET A 1 -0.32 7.40 -9.01
N ARG A 2 -1.26 8.35 -8.94
CA ARG A 2 -2.70 8.03 -8.75
C ARG A 2 -3.26 7.11 -9.83
N GLN A 3 -2.92 7.35 -11.10
CA GLN A 3 -3.37 6.49 -12.21
C GLN A 3 -2.86 5.04 -12.07
N ILE A 4 -1.61 4.85 -11.63
CA ILE A 4 -1.02 3.53 -11.35
C ILE A 4 -1.84 2.83 -10.25
N GLY A 5 -2.11 3.54 -9.13
CA GLY A 5 -2.96 3.01 -8.05
C GLY A 5 -4.37 2.66 -8.55
N THR A 6 -4.99 3.50 -9.39
CA THR A 6 -6.32 3.22 -9.96
C THR A 6 -6.31 2.01 -10.89
N ALA A 7 -5.28 1.85 -11.72
CA ALA A 7 -5.16 0.69 -12.60
C ALA A 7 -4.92 -0.60 -11.81
N LEU A 8 -4.11 -0.56 -10.74
CA LEU A 8 -3.93 -1.68 -9.82
C LEU A 8 -5.24 -2.05 -9.15
N ALA A 9 -5.97 -1.08 -8.57
CA ALA A 9 -7.25 -1.32 -7.90
C ALA A 9 -8.28 -2.03 -8.78
N ARG A 10 -8.29 -1.75 -10.09
CA ARG A 10 -9.19 -2.41 -11.04
C ARG A 10 -8.89 -3.90 -11.26
N GLN A 11 -7.72 -4.37 -10.86
CA GLN A 11 -7.33 -5.79 -10.90
C GLN A 11 -7.48 -6.47 -9.54
N LEU A 12 -7.79 -5.71 -8.48
CA LEU A 12 -8.00 -6.26 -7.16
C LEU A 12 -9.32 -7.04 -7.10
N THR A 13 -9.29 -8.09 -6.30
CA THR A 13 -10.43 -8.91 -5.92
C THR A 13 -10.48 -9.02 -4.41
N SER A 14 -11.57 -9.62 -3.93
CA SER A 14 -11.71 -10.05 -2.53
C SER A 14 -10.43 -10.73 -2.02
N GLN A 15 -10.07 -10.39 -0.79
CA GLN A 15 -8.95 -10.91 0.00
C GLN A 15 -7.55 -10.56 -0.50
N ASP A 16 -7.43 -9.57 -1.39
CA ASP A 16 -6.11 -9.10 -1.81
C ASP A 16 -5.44 -8.23 -0.75
N VAL A 17 -4.15 -8.50 -0.53
CA VAL A 17 -3.27 -7.69 0.33
C VAL A 17 -2.27 -6.91 -0.54
N VAL A 18 -2.16 -5.61 -0.30
CA VAL A 18 -1.26 -4.69 -0.99
C VAL A 18 -0.37 -3.99 0.02
N LEU A 19 0.95 -4.16 -0.12
CA LEU A 19 1.95 -3.56 0.77
C LEU A 19 2.68 -2.44 0.02
N LEU A 20 2.60 -1.21 0.54
CA LEU A 20 3.28 -0.04 -0.01
C LEU A 20 4.55 0.27 0.78
N SER A 21 5.69 0.31 0.10
CA SER A 21 7.00 0.57 0.69
C SER A 21 7.70 1.72 -0.02
N GLY A 22 8.58 2.43 0.69
CA GLY A 22 9.37 3.53 0.13
C GLY A 22 9.56 4.69 1.11
N PRO A 23 10.51 5.61 0.86
CA PRO A 23 10.85 6.68 1.80
C PRO A 23 9.68 7.65 2.07
N LEU A 24 9.84 8.48 3.10
CA LEU A 24 8.91 9.57 3.38
C LEU A 24 8.80 10.49 2.16
N GLY A 25 7.57 10.84 1.75
CA GLY A 25 7.35 11.64 0.56
C GLY A 25 7.61 10.92 -0.78
N ALA A 26 7.71 9.58 -0.79
CA ALA A 26 7.75 8.78 -2.02
C ALA A 26 6.45 8.85 -2.82
N GLY A 27 5.31 9.07 -2.14
CA GLY A 27 3.99 9.13 -2.76
C GLY A 27 3.07 7.97 -2.41
N LYS A 28 3.35 7.19 -1.35
CA LYS A 28 2.54 6.06 -0.87
C LYS A 28 1.06 6.44 -0.67
N THR A 29 0.76 7.47 0.11
CA THR A 29 -0.62 7.95 0.27
C THR A 29 -1.25 8.45 -1.04
N THR A 30 -0.46 9.00 -1.98
CA THR A 30 -0.95 9.36 -3.32
C THR A 30 -1.29 8.12 -4.15
N PHE A 31 -0.55 7.03 -3.98
CA PHE A 31 -0.86 5.73 -4.56
C PHE A 31 -2.15 5.17 -3.94
N ALA A 32 -2.29 5.20 -2.61
CA ALA A 32 -3.49 4.80 -1.87
C ALA A 32 -4.75 5.54 -2.34
N GLN A 33 -4.65 6.85 -2.59
CA GLN A 33 -5.74 7.62 -3.20
C GLN A 33 -6.14 7.10 -4.59
N GLY A 34 -5.16 6.65 -5.38
CA GLY A 34 -5.41 5.97 -6.64
C GLY A 34 -6.19 4.68 -6.45
N ILE A 35 -5.83 3.89 -5.43
CA ILE A 35 -6.52 2.64 -5.08
C ILE A 35 -7.97 2.91 -4.71
N GLY A 36 -8.22 3.84 -3.77
CA GLY A 36 -9.59 4.17 -3.37
C GLY A 36 -10.45 4.66 -4.54
N LYS A 37 -9.87 5.47 -5.45
CA LYS A 37 -10.56 5.85 -6.69
C LYS A 37 -10.89 4.66 -7.58
N GLY A 38 -9.99 3.68 -7.70
CA GLY A 38 -10.22 2.48 -8.52
C GLY A 38 -11.24 1.53 -7.92
N LEU A 39 -11.39 1.55 -6.59
CA LEU A 39 -12.44 0.87 -5.83
C LEU A 39 -13.73 1.71 -5.71
N GLY A 40 -13.82 2.89 -6.34
CA GLY A 40 -15.03 3.71 -6.27
C GLY A 40 -15.41 4.20 -4.86
N ILE A 41 -14.42 4.40 -3.98
CA ILE A 41 -14.61 4.98 -2.64
C ILE A 41 -14.83 6.50 -2.80
N ASP A 42 -15.94 7.00 -2.24
CA ASP A 42 -16.31 8.42 -2.33
C ASP A 42 -15.66 9.27 -1.23
N GLU A 43 -15.29 8.64 -0.11
CA GLU A 43 -14.61 9.28 1.00
C GLU A 43 -13.15 9.63 0.66
N PRO A 44 -12.61 10.72 1.26
CA PRO A 44 -11.19 11.05 1.09
C PRO A 44 -10.27 9.95 1.64
N ILE A 45 -9.41 9.42 0.78
CA ILE A 45 -8.28 8.60 1.21
C ILE A 45 -7.17 9.50 1.78
N VAL A 46 -7.01 9.44 3.10
CA VAL A 46 -5.96 10.09 3.87
C VAL A 46 -5.13 9.03 4.57
N SER A 47 -3.83 9.27 4.76
CA SER A 47 -3.00 8.32 5.48
C SER A 47 -3.46 8.25 6.95
N PRO A 48 -3.74 7.04 7.47
CA PRO A 48 -4.21 6.84 8.84
C PRO A 48 -3.07 6.85 9.86
N THR A 49 -1.95 7.57 9.62
CA THR A 49 -0.78 7.54 10.52
C THR A 49 -1.12 7.68 12.01
N PHE A 50 -2.13 8.49 12.39
CA PHE A 50 -2.52 8.66 13.79
C PHE A 50 -3.58 7.67 14.30
N THR A 51 -4.42 7.13 13.43
CA THR A 51 -5.47 6.16 13.78
C THR A 51 -5.02 4.72 13.53
N ILE A 52 -3.84 4.53 12.96
CA ILE A 52 -3.20 3.26 12.54
C ILE A 52 -3.92 2.60 11.38
N ALA A 53 -5.25 2.47 11.45
CA ALA A 53 -6.08 1.96 10.38
C ALA A 53 -7.32 2.83 10.12
N ARG A 54 -7.92 2.62 8.95
CA ARG A 54 -9.23 3.13 8.54
C ARG A 54 -9.91 2.10 7.64
N GLU A 55 -11.19 1.91 7.86
CA GLU A 55 -12.07 1.11 7.02
C GLU A 55 -12.91 2.02 6.12
N LEU A 56 -13.05 1.64 4.84
CA LEU A 56 -13.74 2.43 3.82
C LEU A 56 -14.47 1.50 2.84
N ASP A 57 -15.70 1.83 2.47
CA ASP A 57 -16.51 1.00 1.59
C ASP A 57 -16.46 1.49 0.15
N GLY A 58 -16.46 0.54 -0.79
CA GLY A 58 -16.44 0.80 -2.22
C GLY A 58 -16.98 -0.39 -3.02
N HIS A 59 -16.51 -0.51 -4.26
CA HIS A 59 -16.91 -1.52 -5.21
C HIS A 59 -15.72 -1.99 -6.05
N PHE A 60 -15.60 -3.30 -6.21
CA PHE A 60 -14.67 -3.88 -7.17
C PHE A 60 -15.07 -3.55 -8.61
N ALA A 61 -14.15 -3.73 -9.56
CA ALA A 61 -14.44 -3.56 -10.98
C ALA A 61 -15.54 -4.52 -11.49
N SER A 62 -15.78 -5.64 -10.80
CA SER A 62 -16.89 -6.56 -11.06
C SER A 62 -18.27 -6.00 -10.67
N GLY A 63 -18.31 -4.92 -9.88
CA GLY A 63 -19.52 -4.34 -9.29
C GLY A 63 -19.90 -4.93 -7.92
N ALA A 64 -19.17 -5.93 -7.43
CA ALA A 64 -19.34 -6.42 -6.06
C ALA A 64 -18.88 -5.37 -5.02
N SER A 65 -19.50 -5.36 -3.84
CA SER A 65 -19.04 -4.52 -2.72
C SER A 65 -17.60 -4.84 -2.36
N ALA A 66 -16.82 -3.81 -2.09
CA ALA A 66 -15.45 -3.90 -1.61
C ALA A 66 -15.33 -3.19 -0.26
N HIS A 67 -14.56 -3.77 0.64
CA HIS A 67 -14.23 -3.19 1.93
C HIS A 67 -12.71 -2.95 1.99
N LEU A 68 -12.26 -1.72 2.13
CA LEU A 68 -10.84 -1.37 2.16
C LEU A 68 -10.41 -1.15 3.61
N VAL A 69 -9.51 -2.00 4.09
CA VAL A 69 -8.76 -1.81 5.34
C VAL A 69 -7.44 -1.13 5.00
N HIS A 70 -7.35 0.18 5.19
CA HIS A 70 -6.14 0.97 4.97
C HIS A 70 -5.37 1.11 6.27
N VAL A 71 -4.16 0.53 6.34
CA VAL A 71 -3.25 0.55 7.49
C VAL A 71 -2.02 1.41 7.18
N ASP A 72 -1.49 2.13 8.17
CA ASP A 72 -0.22 2.84 8.10
C ASP A 72 0.65 2.51 9.30
N ALA A 73 1.65 1.64 9.08
CA ALA A 73 2.54 1.14 10.12
C ALA A 73 3.71 2.11 10.44
N TYR A 74 3.75 3.31 9.85
CA TYR A 74 4.86 4.26 10.03
C TYR A 74 5.19 4.54 11.49
N ARG A 75 4.16 4.75 12.33
CA ARG A 75 4.36 5.09 13.75
C ARG A 75 4.88 3.92 14.56
N ILE A 76 4.42 2.72 14.27
CA ILE A 76 4.81 1.54 15.03
C ILE A 76 6.27 1.24 14.74
N GLY A 77 6.70 1.39 13.48
CA GLY A 77 8.11 1.52 13.18
C GLY A 77 8.74 2.66 13.99
N GLY A 78 8.40 3.92 13.70
CA GLY A 78 9.09 5.12 14.20
C GLY A 78 9.24 5.28 15.72
N VAL A 79 8.26 4.84 16.51
CA VAL A 79 8.32 4.91 17.99
C VAL A 79 8.99 3.66 18.59
N MET A 80 9.08 2.55 17.83
CA MET A 80 9.69 1.28 18.25
C MET A 80 11.09 1.02 17.66
N HIS A 81 11.69 1.95 16.90
CA HIS A 81 13.08 1.83 16.39
C HIS A 81 14.17 1.83 17.49
N ALA A 82 13.81 1.70 18.78
CA ALA A 82 14.78 1.29 19.78
C ALA A 82 15.17 -0.17 19.48
N PRO A 83 16.46 -0.48 19.27
CA PRO A 83 16.90 -1.85 19.07
C PRO A 83 16.39 -2.76 20.19
N GLY A 84 15.66 -3.82 19.84
CA GLY A 84 15.11 -4.79 20.78
C GLY A 84 13.62 -4.68 21.08
N ASN A 85 12.89 -3.72 20.50
CA ASN A 85 11.44 -3.66 20.63
C ASN A 85 10.73 -4.58 19.63
N ASP A 86 9.72 -5.31 20.13
CA ASP A 86 8.81 -6.11 19.32
C ASP A 86 7.83 -5.20 18.56
N THR A 87 8.32 -4.68 17.42
CA THR A 87 7.54 -3.79 16.55
C THR A 87 6.34 -4.52 15.95
N MET A 88 6.46 -5.83 15.74
CA MET A 88 5.38 -6.65 15.22
C MET A 88 4.29 -6.84 16.27
N GLY A 89 4.66 -7.27 17.48
CA GLY A 89 3.71 -7.43 18.58
C GLY A 89 2.92 -6.16 18.85
N ALA A 90 3.56 -4.99 18.83
CA ALA A 90 2.83 -3.75 19.03
C ALA A 90 1.93 -3.33 17.87
N LEU A 91 2.24 -3.71 16.62
CA LEU A 91 1.30 -3.53 15.52
C LEU A 91 0.10 -4.44 15.68
N MET A 92 0.34 -5.70 16.01
CA MET A 92 -0.74 -6.67 16.26
C MET A 92 -1.61 -6.24 17.44
N ASP A 93 -1.03 -5.78 18.56
CA ASP A 93 -1.79 -5.29 19.73
C ASP A 93 -2.69 -4.09 19.36
N GLU A 94 -2.18 -3.15 18.57
CA GLU A 94 -2.96 -1.98 18.12
C GLU A 94 -4.08 -2.42 17.16
N LEU A 95 -3.80 -3.35 16.24
CA LEU A 95 -4.80 -3.89 15.31
C LEU A 95 -5.86 -4.73 16.03
N GLU A 96 -5.48 -5.55 17.01
CA GLU A 96 -6.39 -6.31 17.87
C GLU A 96 -7.33 -5.35 18.61
N SER A 97 -6.81 -4.22 19.11
CA SER A 97 -7.63 -3.19 19.75
C SER A 97 -8.67 -2.55 18.80
N LEU A 98 -8.42 -2.62 17.50
CA LEU A 98 -9.32 -2.18 16.43
C LEU A 98 -10.16 -3.32 15.84
N GLY A 99 -9.88 -4.58 16.21
CA GLY A 99 -10.52 -5.78 15.63
C GLY A 99 -10.11 -6.06 14.18
N LEU A 100 -8.88 -5.71 13.80
CA LEU A 100 -8.35 -5.82 12.43
C LEU A 100 -7.18 -6.78 12.28
N ASP A 101 -6.79 -7.46 13.37
CA ASP A 101 -5.72 -8.45 13.39
C ASP A 101 -6.05 -9.66 12.49
N GLU A 102 -7.27 -10.18 12.57
CA GLU A 102 -7.72 -11.29 11.72
C GLU A 102 -7.74 -10.90 10.22
N GLU A 103 -8.20 -9.68 9.90
CA GLU A 103 -8.29 -9.18 8.53
C GLU A 103 -6.94 -9.06 7.83
N LEU A 104 -5.85 -8.98 8.59
CA LEU A 104 -4.50 -8.87 8.05
C LEU A 104 -3.89 -10.21 7.66
N GLU A 105 -4.23 -11.27 8.38
CA GLU A 105 -3.73 -12.63 8.14
C GLU A 105 -4.65 -13.41 7.19
N ASP A 106 -5.96 -13.31 7.38
CA ASP A 106 -7.00 -13.96 6.58
C ASP A 106 -8.15 -12.97 6.32
N PRO A 107 -7.97 -12.05 5.34
CA PRO A 107 -8.97 -11.04 5.04
C PRO A 107 -10.34 -11.68 4.76
N SER A 108 -11.41 -11.07 5.24
CA SER A 108 -12.77 -11.55 5.00
C SER A 108 -13.21 -11.37 3.54
N GLU A 109 -14.29 -12.06 3.16
CA GLU A 109 -14.86 -11.91 1.81
C GLU A 109 -15.28 -10.46 1.56
N GLY A 110 -14.84 -9.92 0.43
CA GLY A 110 -15.05 -8.53 0.04
C GLY A 110 -13.93 -7.59 0.48
N THR A 111 -13.01 -8.02 1.34
CA THR A 111 -11.99 -7.15 1.94
C THR A 111 -10.74 -7.03 1.06
N VAL A 112 -10.15 -5.84 1.03
CA VAL A 112 -8.81 -5.55 0.51
C VAL A 112 -8.03 -4.89 1.63
N VAL A 113 -6.83 -5.39 1.89
CA VAL A 113 -5.92 -4.76 2.84
C VAL A 113 -4.89 -3.93 2.08
N LEU A 114 -4.76 -2.66 2.43
CA LEU A 114 -3.72 -1.77 1.92
C LEU A 114 -2.86 -1.29 3.08
N MET A 115 -1.62 -1.74 3.17
CA MET A 115 -0.70 -1.35 4.25
C MET A 115 0.43 -0.46 3.73
N GLU A 116 0.53 0.76 4.24
CA GLU A 116 1.73 1.59 4.12
C GLU A 116 2.80 1.16 5.13
N TRP A 117 4.06 1.15 4.69
CA TRP A 117 5.24 0.73 5.46
C TRP A 117 5.24 -0.77 5.85
N GLY A 118 4.73 -1.60 4.95
CA GLY A 118 4.59 -3.05 5.14
C GLY A 118 5.82 -3.88 4.76
N GLU A 119 6.94 -3.30 4.33
CA GLU A 119 8.11 -4.05 3.82
C GLU A 119 8.65 -5.09 4.82
N HIS A 120 8.64 -4.77 6.11
CA HIS A 120 9.12 -5.65 7.17
C HIS A 120 8.10 -6.71 7.59
N MET A 121 6.86 -6.58 7.10
CA MET A 121 5.71 -7.42 7.45
C MET A 121 5.35 -8.40 6.31
N ALA A 122 5.92 -8.21 5.12
CA ALA A 122 5.51 -8.89 3.90
C ALA A 122 5.51 -10.42 4.00
N GLY A 123 6.54 -11.02 4.60
CA GLY A 123 6.64 -12.47 4.75
C GLY A 123 5.71 -13.09 5.80
N ILE A 124 5.01 -12.27 6.59
CA ILE A 124 4.20 -12.72 7.73
C ILE A 124 2.71 -12.50 7.46
N LEU A 125 2.34 -11.39 6.80
CA LEU A 125 0.95 -10.98 6.68
C LEU A 125 0.11 -11.84 5.73
N ALA A 126 0.65 -12.25 4.59
CA ALA A 126 -0.15 -13.03 3.63
C ALA A 126 0.71 -13.85 2.67
N ASP A 127 0.30 -15.09 2.42
CA ASP A 127 0.90 -15.98 1.41
C ASP A 127 0.70 -15.46 -0.02
N THR A 128 -0.39 -14.73 -0.27
CA THR A 128 -0.69 -14.08 -1.56
C THR A 128 -0.83 -12.58 -1.37
N ARG A 129 0.00 -11.80 -2.07
CA ARG A 129 0.07 -10.34 -1.89
C ARG A 129 0.73 -9.63 -3.06
N LEU A 130 0.50 -8.32 -3.15
CA LEU A 130 1.26 -7.39 -3.99
C LEU A 130 2.19 -6.56 -3.11
N GLU A 131 3.47 -6.55 -3.45
CA GLU A 131 4.46 -5.65 -2.86
C GLU A 131 4.75 -4.52 -3.85
N VAL A 132 4.45 -3.28 -3.46
CA VAL A 132 4.62 -2.08 -4.27
C VAL A 132 5.71 -1.22 -3.63
N HIS A 133 6.81 -1.05 -4.33
CA HIS A 133 7.94 -0.22 -3.89
C HIS A 133 7.99 1.06 -4.70
N ILE A 134 7.98 2.20 -4.02
CA ILE A 134 8.03 3.53 -4.64
C ILE A 134 9.36 4.18 -4.29
N HIS A 135 10.21 4.36 -5.30
CA HIS A 135 11.52 5.00 -5.17
C HIS A 135 11.57 6.29 -5.97
N ARG A 136 12.47 7.19 -5.57
CA ARG A 136 12.89 8.29 -6.44
C ARG A 136 13.96 7.74 -7.36
N SER A 137 13.88 8.05 -8.65
CA SER A 137 15.02 7.89 -9.55
C SER A 137 16.12 8.80 -8.99
N GLU A 138 17.24 8.23 -8.58
CA GLU A 138 18.43 9.04 -8.32
C GLU A 138 18.79 9.67 -9.67
N GLY A 139 18.52 10.97 -9.81
CA GLY A 139 19.18 11.75 -10.83
C GLY A 139 20.68 11.59 -10.62
N ASN A 140 21.46 11.62 -11.70
CA ASN A 140 22.92 11.74 -11.58
C ASN A 140 23.25 13.05 -10.86
N ASP A 141 23.20 13.05 -9.54
CA ASP A 141 23.56 14.18 -8.69
C ASP A 141 25.06 14.06 -8.40
N GLU A 142 25.89 14.46 -9.37
CA GLU A 142 27.27 14.87 -9.12
C GLU A 142 27.36 16.20 -8.36
N GLU A 143 26.24 16.75 -7.85
CA GLU A 143 26.23 17.94 -7.01
C GLU A 143 25.95 17.60 -5.54
N GLU A 144 27.00 17.13 -4.87
CA GLU A 144 27.14 17.15 -3.41
C GLU A 144 27.05 18.60 -2.87
N ASN A 145 25.85 19.19 -2.71
CA ASN A 145 25.51 20.20 -1.67
C ASN A 145 24.16 20.94 -1.80
N SER A 146 23.16 20.47 -2.56
CA SER A 146 21.86 21.15 -2.58
C SER A 146 20.88 20.52 -1.57
N THR A 147 20.60 21.25 -0.48
CA THR A 147 19.55 20.92 0.53
C THR A 147 18.12 21.15 0.02
N GLU A 148 17.93 21.20 -1.29
CA GLU A 148 16.61 21.38 -1.91
C GLU A 148 16.10 20.02 -2.41
N LEU A 149 15.25 19.39 -1.58
CA LEU A 149 14.41 18.26 -1.99
C LEU A 149 13.48 18.73 -3.12
N SER A 150 13.93 18.71 -4.37
CA SER A 150 13.06 19.02 -5.49
C SER A 150 11.93 17.98 -5.54
N ALA A 151 10.69 18.48 -5.59
CA ALA A 151 9.50 17.63 -5.63
C ALA A 151 9.40 16.84 -6.96
N ASP A 152 10.18 17.24 -7.98
CA ASP A 152 10.01 16.90 -9.40
C ASP A 152 10.89 15.75 -9.91
N GLY A 153 11.58 15.02 -9.03
CA GLY A 153 12.29 13.80 -9.44
C GLY A 153 11.34 12.72 -9.99
N GLU A 154 11.75 12.02 -11.03
CA GLU A 154 11.00 10.86 -11.54
C GLU A 154 10.79 9.82 -10.43
N ARG A 155 9.60 9.24 -10.34
CA ARG A 155 9.27 8.19 -9.36
C ARG A 155 9.18 6.85 -10.07
N VAL A 156 9.97 5.90 -9.62
CA VAL A 156 9.92 4.51 -10.12
C VAL A 156 9.03 3.70 -9.18
N VAL A 157 8.06 2.99 -9.75
CA VAL A 157 7.18 2.07 -9.03
C VAL A 157 7.51 0.65 -9.47
N SER A 158 8.04 -0.15 -8.55
CA SER A 158 8.29 -1.58 -8.75
C SER A 158 7.19 -2.38 -8.07
N ILE A 159 6.65 -3.38 -8.74
CA ILE A 159 5.57 -4.22 -8.19
C ILE A 159 5.97 -5.69 -8.29
N VAL A 160 5.84 -6.41 -7.18
CA VAL A 160 6.07 -7.85 -7.09
C VAL A 160 4.76 -8.53 -6.69
N GLY A 161 4.32 -9.51 -7.47
CA GLY A 161 3.16 -10.34 -7.12
C GLY A 161 3.59 -11.68 -6.55
N VAL A 162 3.34 -11.89 -5.25
CA VAL A 162 3.56 -13.16 -4.57
C VAL A 162 2.25 -13.94 -4.59
N GLY A 163 2.24 -15.16 -5.12
CA GLY A 163 1.02 -15.97 -5.25
C GLY A 163 0.01 -15.51 -6.31
N TRP A 164 0.27 -14.40 -7.02
CA TRP A 164 -0.69 -13.80 -7.95
C TRP A 164 -0.84 -14.49 -9.32
N GLY A 165 0.11 -15.33 -9.72
CA GLY A 165 0.03 -16.12 -10.96
C GLY A 165 -0.39 -15.31 -12.20
N GLU A 166 -1.35 -15.81 -12.97
CA GLU A 166 -1.84 -15.18 -14.21
C GLU A 166 -2.49 -13.80 -13.99
N ARG A 167 -3.02 -13.52 -12.78
CA ARG A 167 -3.56 -12.20 -12.45
C ARG A 167 -2.48 -11.12 -12.55
N PHE A 168 -1.23 -11.47 -12.22
CA PHE A 168 -0.11 -10.55 -12.33
C PHE A 168 0.21 -10.16 -13.79
N ASP A 169 -0.03 -11.05 -14.75
CA ASP A 169 0.13 -10.74 -16.17
C ASP A 169 -0.92 -9.73 -16.65
N ASN A 170 -2.15 -9.85 -16.17
CA ASN A 170 -3.21 -8.87 -16.46
C ASN A 170 -2.88 -7.51 -15.85
N LEU A 171 -2.37 -7.48 -14.61
CA LEU A 171 -1.89 -6.26 -13.97
C LEU A 171 -0.78 -5.60 -14.79
N LYS A 172 0.24 -6.35 -15.24
CA LYS A 172 1.31 -5.79 -16.07
C LYS A 172 0.80 -5.12 -17.34
N ARG A 173 -0.16 -5.73 -18.04
CA ARG A 173 -0.78 -5.13 -19.24
C ARG A 173 -1.53 -3.83 -18.90
N ALA A 174 -2.34 -3.85 -17.84
CA ALA A 174 -3.08 -2.67 -17.40
C ALA A 174 -2.16 -1.50 -17.00
N LEU A 175 -0.97 -1.79 -16.46
CA LEU A 175 0.01 -0.77 -16.08
C LEU A 175 0.78 -0.19 -17.26
N GLN A 176 0.98 -0.97 -18.34
CA GLN A 176 1.57 -0.48 -19.58
C GLN A 176 0.67 0.60 -20.23
N GLU A 177 -0.65 0.37 -20.25
CA GLU A 177 -1.63 1.34 -20.78
C GLU A 177 -1.68 2.68 -20.02
N VAL A 178 -1.17 2.72 -18.78
CA VAL A 178 -1.09 3.95 -17.97
C VAL A 178 0.21 4.70 -18.19
N SER A 179 1.24 4.03 -18.71
CA SER A 179 2.59 4.59 -18.90
C SER A 179 2.77 5.21 -20.30
N ASP A 180 1.85 4.95 -21.22
CA ASP A 180 1.74 5.55 -22.56
C ASP A 180 0.90 6.85 -22.54
#